data_AF-A0A9D7HRJ7-F1
#
_entry.id   AF-A0A9D7HRJ7-F1
#
_cell.length_a   1.000
_cell.length_b   1.000
_cell.length_c   1.000
_cell.angle_alpha   90.00
_cell.angle_beta   90.00
_cell.angle_gamma   90.00
#
_symmetry.space_group_name_H-M   'P 1'
#
loop_
_entity.id
_entity.type
_entity.pdbx_description
1 polymer ?
#
loop_
_entity_poly.entity_id
_entity_poly.type
_entity_poly.pdbx_seq_one_letter_code
_entity_poly.pdbx_strand_id
1 'polypeptide(L)'
;MVDSLIPVAPALDEPLEILSACHGRVLAQLQTLQRLLAHLPVHGPDAQARQAAGAVLRYFDSAAKHHHEDEEVDLLPALQAAVTPELQTDLADVRERILAEHAHMYGLWDALRPQLEAVRLGQQSSLDERLVSDMDAIYRQHIDYEEERLLPMARQLLDESKLRVLAQAMTGRRSPAGTARVSGEPGG
;
A
#
# COMPACT_ATOMS: atom_id res chain seq x y z
N MET A 1 2.82 -21.85 -32.04
CA MET A 1 2.79 -21.60 -30.59
C MET A 1 1.97 -20.35 -30.41
N VAL A 2 0.87 -20.42 -29.65
CA VAL A 2 -0.03 -19.28 -29.48
C VAL A 2 0.62 -18.27 -28.55
N ASP A 3 0.90 -17.08 -29.08
CA ASP A 3 1.31 -15.92 -28.30
C ASP A 3 0.12 -15.51 -27.43
N SER A 4 0.24 -15.70 -26.12
CA SER A 4 -0.79 -15.33 -25.16
C SER A 4 -0.68 -13.83 -24.88
N LEU A 5 -1.71 -13.07 -25.26
CA LEU A 5 -1.84 -11.62 -24.98
C LEU A 5 -2.39 -11.33 -23.57
N ILE A 6 -2.28 -12.28 -22.64
CA ILE A 6 -2.71 -12.13 -21.25
C ILE A 6 -1.47 -11.83 -20.42
N PRO A 7 -1.42 -10.72 -19.68
CA PRO A 7 -0.34 -10.47 -18.72
C PRO A 7 -0.29 -11.64 -17.73
N VAL A 8 0.84 -12.33 -17.69
CA VAL A 8 1.12 -13.30 -16.65
C VAL A 8 1.18 -12.50 -15.34
N ALA A 9 0.31 -12.81 -14.38
CA ALA A 9 0.42 -12.23 -13.05
C ALA A 9 1.83 -12.54 -12.51
N PRO A 10 2.55 -11.58 -11.91
CA PRO A 10 3.87 -11.82 -11.34
C PRO A 10 3.82 -13.05 -10.44
N ALA A 11 4.80 -13.93 -10.58
CA ALA A 11 4.91 -15.06 -9.68
C ALA A 11 5.15 -14.52 -8.25
N LEU A 12 4.65 -15.22 -7.22
CA LEU A 12 4.69 -14.80 -5.80
C LEU A 12 6.11 -14.60 -5.24
N ASP A 13 7.13 -14.83 -6.06
CA ASP A 13 8.57 -14.71 -5.87
C ASP A 13 9.15 -13.37 -6.36
N GLU A 14 8.31 -12.43 -6.82
CA GLU A 14 8.70 -11.08 -7.25
C GLU A 14 8.17 -10.00 -6.28
N PRO A 15 8.78 -9.81 -5.09
CA PRO A 15 8.28 -8.90 -4.07
C PRO A 15 8.15 -7.45 -4.54
N LEU A 16 9.06 -7.00 -5.41
CA LEU A 16 9.02 -5.63 -5.95
C LEU A 16 7.84 -5.42 -6.91
N GLU A 17 7.43 -6.45 -7.65
CA GLU A 17 6.25 -6.38 -8.51
C GLU A 17 4.95 -6.44 -7.69
N ILE A 18 4.97 -7.10 -6.52
CA ILE A 18 3.85 -7.05 -5.56
C ILE A 18 3.68 -5.63 -5.01
N LEU A 19 4.78 -4.94 -4.66
CA LEU A 19 4.75 -3.53 -4.23
C LEU A 19 4.20 -2.64 -5.36
N SER A 20 4.73 -2.76 -6.57
CA SER A 20 4.21 -2.00 -7.72
C SER A 20 2.71 -2.26 -7.98
N ALA A 21 2.27 -3.52 -7.87
CA ALA A 21 0.86 -3.86 -7.98
C ALA A 21 -0.02 -3.29 -6.84
N CYS A 22 0.55 -3.02 -5.65
CA CYS A 22 -0.15 -2.27 -4.59
C CYS A 22 -0.48 -0.86 -5.05
N HIS A 23 0.42 -0.18 -5.78
CA HIS A 23 0.22 1.21 -6.22
C HIS A 23 -1.06 1.36 -7.05
N GLY A 24 -1.31 0.44 -7.99
CA GLY A 24 -2.54 0.44 -8.78
C GLY A 24 -3.81 0.32 -7.92
N ARG A 25 -3.74 -0.43 -6.81
CA ARG A 25 -4.87 -0.56 -5.88
C ARG A 25 -5.06 0.70 -5.03
N VAL A 26 -3.98 1.35 -4.61
CA VAL A 26 -4.04 2.64 -3.91
C VAL A 26 -4.74 3.68 -4.79
N LEU A 27 -4.29 3.81 -6.06
CA LEU A 27 -4.87 4.75 -7.03
C LEU A 27 -6.37 4.50 -7.28
N ALA A 28 -6.81 3.25 -7.31
CA ALA A 28 -8.22 2.91 -7.45
C ALA A 28 -9.06 3.35 -6.23
N GLN A 29 -8.50 3.29 -5.02
CA GLN A 29 -9.18 3.77 -3.81
C GLN A 29 -9.23 5.30 -3.75
N LEU A 30 -8.18 5.99 -4.20
CA LEU A 30 -8.18 7.46 -4.32
C LEU A 30 -9.26 7.93 -5.33
N GLN A 31 -9.41 7.24 -6.46
CA GLN A 31 -10.52 7.50 -7.39
C GLN A 31 -11.89 7.25 -6.75
N THR A 32 -12.01 6.21 -5.92
CA THR A 32 -13.26 5.93 -5.18
C THR A 32 -13.57 7.05 -4.20
N LEU A 33 -12.56 7.55 -3.50
CA LEU A 33 -12.68 8.68 -2.57
C LEU A 33 -13.12 9.97 -3.29
N GLN A 34 -12.54 10.28 -4.46
CA GLN A 34 -12.94 11.43 -5.28
C GLN A 34 -14.40 11.33 -5.75
N ARG A 35 -14.84 10.14 -6.20
CA ARG A 35 -16.24 9.92 -6.58
C ARG A 35 -17.17 10.08 -5.38
N LEU A 36 -16.77 9.59 -4.21
CA LEU A 36 -17.55 9.73 -2.97
C LEU A 36 -17.71 11.20 -2.57
N LEU A 37 -16.63 11.99 -2.65
CA LEU A 37 -16.66 13.44 -2.39
C LEU A 37 -17.69 14.15 -3.26
N ALA A 38 -17.75 13.84 -4.55
CA ALA A 38 -18.73 14.42 -5.48
C ALA A 38 -20.18 13.91 -5.26
N HIS A 39 -20.33 12.68 -4.76
CA HIS A 39 -21.64 12.02 -4.57
C HIS A 39 -22.40 12.56 -3.36
N LEU A 40 -21.70 12.78 -2.25
CA LEU A 40 -22.31 13.13 -0.96
C LEU A 40 -23.20 14.38 -0.99
N PRO A 41 -22.83 15.51 -1.64
CA PRO A 41 -23.69 16.69 -1.68
C PRO A 41 -25.02 16.48 -2.40
N VAL A 42 -25.08 15.53 -3.34
CA VAL A 42 -26.26 15.29 -4.19
C VAL A 42 -27.17 14.23 -3.59
N HIS A 43 -26.59 13.16 -3.05
CA HIS A 43 -27.32 11.96 -2.64
C HIS A 43 -27.30 11.69 -1.14
N GLY A 44 -26.46 12.41 -0.38
CA GLY A 44 -26.22 12.13 1.03
C GLY A 44 -25.54 10.77 1.25
N PRO A 45 -25.53 10.27 2.49
CA PRO A 45 -24.90 9.00 2.86
C PRO A 45 -25.80 7.80 2.54
N ASP A 46 -26.19 7.68 1.27
CA ASP A 46 -27.00 6.58 0.75
C ASP A 46 -26.25 5.22 0.78
N ALA A 47 -26.89 4.15 0.31
CA ALA A 47 -26.30 2.82 0.33
C ALA A 47 -24.98 2.74 -0.47
N GLN A 48 -24.86 3.48 -1.57
CA GLN A 48 -23.67 3.51 -2.40
C GLN A 48 -22.52 4.24 -1.71
N ALA A 49 -22.80 5.42 -1.13
CA ALA A 49 -21.85 6.20 -0.36
C ALA A 49 -21.30 5.40 0.82
N ARG A 50 -22.18 4.71 1.56
CA ARG A 50 -21.81 3.85 2.70
C ARG A 50 -20.90 2.70 2.29
N GLN A 51 -21.19 2.05 1.15
CA GLN A 51 -20.36 0.97 0.63
C GLN A 51 -18.99 1.48 0.18
N ALA A 52 -18.94 2.60 -0.52
CA ALA A 52 -17.70 3.24 -0.98
C ALA A 52 -16.83 3.65 0.22
N ALA A 53 -17.39 4.35 1.21
CA ALA A 53 -16.68 4.72 2.43
C ALA A 53 -16.13 3.50 3.16
N GLY A 54 -16.94 2.44 3.30
CA GLY A 54 -16.48 1.19 3.89
C GLY A 54 -15.36 0.49 3.13
N ALA A 55 -15.33 0.58 1.79
CA ALA A 55 -14.25 0.02 0.97
C ALA A 55 -12.95 0.80 1.17
N VAL A 56 -13.01 2.13 1.13
CA VAL A 56 -11.88 3.03 1.37
C VAL A 56 -11.30 2.80 2.77
N LEU A 57 -12.16 2.77 3.81
CA LEU A 57 -11.74 2.50 5.19
C LEU A 57 -11.00 1.17 5.33
N ARG A 58 -11.57 0.07 4.81
CA ARG A 58 -10.91 -1.24 4.89
C ARG A 58 -9.54 -1.24 4.22
N TYR A 59 -9.40 -0.54 3.10
CA TYR A 59 -8.14 -0.52 2.37
C TYR A 59 -7.06 0.25 3.13
N PHE A 60 -7.33 1.48 3.55
CA PHE A 60 -6.32 2.31 4.22
C PHE A 60 -6.03 1.85 5.65
N ASP A 61 -7.00 1.25 6.37
CA ASP A 61 -6.77 0.67 7.70
C ASP A 61 -5.94 -0.63 7.66
N SER A 62 -5.74 -1.25 6.49
CA SER A 62 -5.01 -2.53 6.38
C SER A 62 -4.01 -2.58 5.23
N ALA A 63 -4.47 -2.67 3.98
CA ALA A 63 -3.62 -2.89 2.82
C ALA A 63 -2.59 -1.79 2.59
N ALA A 64 -2.97 -0.50 2.76
CA ALA A 64 -2.03 0.62 2.63
C ALA A 64 -0.99 0.61 3.76
N LYS A 65 -1.44 0.39 5.00
CA LYS A 65 -0.55 0.25 6.15
C LYS A 65 0.46 -0.89 5.96
N HIS A 66 0.00 -2.07 5.53
CA HIS A 66 0.90 -3.19 5.28
C HIS A 66 1.90 -2.92 4.16
N HIS A 67 1.53 -2.14 3.14
CA HIS A 67 2.45 -1.74 2.08
C HIS A 67 3.56 -0.84 2.63
N HIS A 68 3.22 0.21 3.38
CA HIS A 68 4.23 1.04 4.05
C HIS A 68 5.10 0.20 5.01
N GLU A 69 4.53 -0.76 5.74
CA GLU A 69 5.33 -1.66 6.58
C GLU A 69 6.25 -2.59 5.78
N ASP A 70 5.84 -3.02 4.57
CA ASP A 70 6.72 -3.79 3.68
C ASP A 70 7.93 -2.92 3.25
N GLU A 71 7.75 -1.62 3.02
CA GLU A 71 8.88 -0.71 2.77
C GLU A 71 9.71 -0.44 4.03
N GLU A 72 9.07 0.05 5.09
CA GLU A 72 9.72 0.61 6.27
C GLU A 72 10.45 -0.43 7.12
N VAL A 73 9.84 -1.60 7.28
CA VAL A 73 10.33 -2.65 8.18
C VAL A 73 11.24 -3.63 7.47
N ASP A 74 11.03 -3.85 6.17
CA ASP A 74 11.73 -4.88 5.41
C ASP A 74 12.63 -4.31 4.29
N LEU A 75 12.06 -3.58 3.32
CA LEU A 75 12.82 -3.14 2.14
C LEU A 75 13.91 -2.13 2.48
N LEU A 76 13.60 -1.03 3.17
CA LEU A 76 14.57 0.03 3.49
C LEU A 76 15.73 -0.50 4.35
N PRO A 77 15.51 -1.33 5.39
CA PRO A 77 16.60 -2.00 6.10
C PRO A 77 17.42 -2.95 5.23
N ALA A 78 16.78 -3.71 4.34
CA ALA A 78 17.50 -4.60 3.41
C ALA A 78 18.41 -3.82 2.46
N LEU A 79 17.95 -2.66 1.95
CA LEU A 79 18.77 -1.76 1.14
C LEU A 79 19.93 -1.21 1.96
N GLN A 80 19.69 -0.79 3.20
CA GLN A 80 20.73 -0.23 4.07
C GLN A 80 21.83 -1.25 4.37
N ALA A 81 21.50 -2.54 4.47
CA ALA A 81 22.47 -3.61 4.65
C ALA A 81 23.24 -3.96 3.35
N ALA A 82 22.68 -3.67 2.18
CA ALA A 82 23.25 -4.01 0.87
C ALA A 82 23.96 -2.85 0.16
N VAL A 83 23.77 -1.60 0.62
CA VAL A 83 24.22 -0.39 -0.07
C VAL A 83 25.75 -0.31 -0.17
N THR A 84 26.23 0.12 -1.33
CA THR A 84 27.66 0.39 -1.55
C THR A 84 28.02 1.81 -1.09
N PRO A 85 29.29 2.11 -0.76
CA PRO A 85 29.70 3.46 -0.34
C PRO A 85 29.25 4.58 -1.29
N GLU A 86 29.23 4.31 -2.60
CA GLU A 86 28.85 5.27 -3.65
C GLU A 86 27.37 5.66 -3.61
N LEU A 87 26.50 4.78 -3.09
CA LEU A 87 25.05 4.98 -3.04
C LEU A 87 24.52 5.32 -1.64
N GLN A 88 25.40 5.44 -0.63
CA GLN A 88 24.98 5.67 0.76
C GLN A 88 24.18 6.95 0.95
N THR A 89 24.63 8.06 0.36
CA THR A 89 23.92 9.34 0.43
C THR A 89 22.58 9.27 -0.30
N ASP A 90 22.56 8.74 -1.52
CA ASP A 90 21.33 8.57 -2.29
C ASP A 90 20.29 7.72 -1.55
N LEU A 91 20.70 6.62 -0.92
CA LEU A 91 19.78 5.79 -0.12
C LEU A 91 19.29 6.51 1.14
N ALA A 92 20.15 7.32 1.79
CA ALA A 92 19.73 8.10 2.95
C ALA A 92 18.64 9.12 2.59
N ASP A 93 18.82 9.82 1.46
CA ASP A 93 17.85 10.80 0.94
C ASP A 93 16.53 10.13 0.55
N VAL A 94 16.60 8.97 -0.15
CA VAL A 94 15.41 8.16 -0.49
C VAL A 94 14.67 7.75 0.77
N ARG A 95 15.38 7.18 1.76
CA ARG A 95 14.77 6.73 3.01
C ARG A 95 14.11 7.89 3.76
N GLU A 96 14.79 9.02 3.91
CA GLU A 96 14.25 10.18 4.61
C GLU A 96 12.95 10.67 3.95
N ARG A 97 12.95 10.76 2.61
CA ARG A 97 11.76 11.18 1.87
C ARG A 97 10.60 10.20 2.03
N ILE A 98 10.82 8.91 1.84
CA ILE A 98 9.77 7.88 1.97
C ILE A 98 9.12 7.93 3.34
N LEU A 99 9.94 7.95 4.42
CA LEU A 99 9.43 8.00 5.78
C LEU A 99 8.66 9.29 6.09
N ALA A 100 9.13 10.43 5.59
CA ALA A 100 8.44 11.71 5.78
C ALA A 100 7.10 11.75 5.03
N GLU A 101 7.05 11.23 3.80
CA GLU A 101 5.82 11.15 3.00
C GLU A 101 4.81 10.18 3.64
N HIS A 102 5.23 8.99 4.11
CA HIS A 102 4.37 8.08 4.86
C HIS A 102 3.78 8.72 6.12
N ALA A 103 4.60 9.41 6.92
CA ALA A 103 4.14 10.13 8.10
C ALA A 103 3.08 11.19 7.74
N HIS A 104 3.27 11.90 6.62
CA HIS A 104 2.29 12.87 6.12
C HIS A 104 0.99 12.18 5.69
N MET A 105 1.07 11.06 4.97
CA MET A 105 -0.09 10.27 4.57
C MET A 105 -0.89 9.76 5.77
N TYR A 106 -0.22 9.29 6.82
CA TYR A 106 -0.89 8.87 8.06
C TYR A 106 -1.62 10.03 8.73
N GLY A 107 -1.01 11.22 8.78
CA GLY A 107 -1.67 12.42 9.32
C GLY A 107 -2.93 12.82 8.53
N LEU A 108 -2.88 12.76 7.19
CA LEU A 108 -4.04 13.00 6.34
C LEU A 108 -5.13 11.93 6.56
N TRP A 109 -4.73 10.67 6.68
CA TRP A 109 -5.67 9.58 6.93
C TRP A 109 -6.36 9.73 8.28
N ASP A 110 -5.64 10.04 9.35
CA ASP A 110 -6.20 10.24 10.69
C ASP A 110 -7.26 11.36 10.70
N ALA A 111 -7.07 12.40 9.89
CA ALA A 111 -8.03 13.50 9.75
C ALA A 111 -9.27 13.12 8.91
N LEU A 112 -9.08 12.32 7.85
CA LEU A 112 -10.17 11.95 6.92
C LEU A 112 -11.01 10.77 7.42
N ARG A 113 -10.37 9.80 8.08
CA ARG A 113 -10.97 8.55 8.57
C ARG A 113 -12.27 8.75 9.36
N PRO A 114 -12.38 9.65 10.37
CA PRO A 114 -13.63 9.83 11.10
C PRO A 114 -14.80 10.33 10.22
N GLN A 115 -14.51 11.10 9.17
CA GLN A 115 -15.53 11.59 8.22
C GLN A 115 -16.08 10.43 7.39
N LEU A 116 -15.20 9.57 6.87
CA LEU A 116 -15.58 8.35 6.17
C LEU A 116 -16.36 7.38 7.05
N GLU A 117 -16.00 7.27 8.33
CA GLU A 117 -16.71 6.43 9.29
C GLU A 117 -18.15 6.92 9.52
N ALA A 118 -18.35 8.23 9.65
CA ALA A 118 -19.69 8.82 9.73
C ALA A 118 -20.52 8.51 8.47
N VAL A 119 -19.94 8.68 7.28
CA VAL A 119 -20.59 8.33 6.01
C VAL A 119 -20.95 6.84 5.99
N ARG A 120 -20.03 5.93 6.35
CA ARG A 120 -20.27 4.48 6.42
C ARG A 120 -21.45 4.11 7.32
N LEU A 121 -21.59 4.81 8.45
CA LEU A 121 -22.69 4.65 9.41
C LEU A 121 -24.01 5.27 8.93
N GLY A 122 -24.06 5.92 7.78
CA GLY A 122 -25.26 6.58 7.26
C GLY A 122 -25.54 7.94 7.90
N GLN A 123 -24.56 8.51 8.61
CA GLN A 123 -24.69 9.81 9.25
C GLN A 123 -24.45 10.91 8.24
N GLN A 124 -25.19 12.02 8.37
CA GLN A 124 -24.96 13.21 7.55
C GLN A 124 -23.57 13.76 7.86
N SER A 125 -22.70 13.73 6.86
CA SER A 125 -21.31 14.13 6.95
C SER A 125 -20.84 14.57 5.57
N SER A 126 -19.89 15.50 5.55
CA SER A 126 -19.16 15.91 4.37
C SER A 126 -17.73 15.41 4.45
N LEU A 127 -17.14 15.12 3.30
CA LEU A 127 -15.69 14.96 3.21
C LEU A 127 -15.04 16.33 2.99
N ASP A 128 -13.95 16.59 3.70
CA ASP A 128 -13.11 17.75 3.46
C ASP A 128 -12.41 17.60 2.09
N GLU A 129 -12.81 18.44 1.14
CA GLU A 129 -12.27 18.45 -0.22
C GLU A 129 -10.76 18.64 -0.25
N ARG A 130 -10.21 19.45 0.67
CA ARG A 130 -8.77 19.69 0.73
C ARG A 130 -8.04 18.45 1.20
N LEU A 131 -8.54 17.75 2.23
CA LEU A 131 -7.93 16.49 2.68
C LEU A 131 -7.95 15.43 1.58
N VAL A 132 -9.05 15.32 0.82
CA VAL A 132 -9.15 14.39 -0.31
C VAL A 132 -8.14 14.75 -1.41
N SER A 133 -8.02 16.04 -1.74
CA SER A 133 -7.05 16.53 -2.73
C SER A 133 -5.60 16.32 -2.29
N ASP A 134 -5.28 16.65 -1.04
CA ASP A 134 -3.93 16.52 -0.49
C ASP A 134 -3.52 15.03 -0.41
N MET A 135 -4.46 14.14 -0.06
CA MET A 135 -4.25 12.69 -0.05
C MET A 135 -4.02 12.13 -1.46
N ASP A 136 -4.79 12.55 -2.47
CA ASP A 136 -4.56 12.12 -3.86
C ASP A 136 -3.21 12.61 -4.40
N ALA A 137 -2.85 13.87 -4.13
CA ALA A 137 -1.60 14.47 -4.58
C ALA A 137 -0.37 13.77 -3.98
N ILE A 138 -0.35 13.56 -2.65
CA ILE A 138 0.81 12.96 -1.98
C ILE A 138 1.05 11.52 -2.43
N TYR A 139 -0.02 10.71 -2.56
CA TYR A 139 0.13 9.32 -2.99
C TYR A 139 0.64 9.21 -4.43
N ARG A 140 0.17 10.07 -5.34
CA ARG A 140 0.70 10.08 -6.72
C ARG A 140 2.17 10.44 -6.76
N GLN A 141 2.55 11.54 -6.10
CA GLN A 141 3.94 11.98 -6.02
C GLN A 141 4.85 10.91 -5.40
N HIS A 142 4.35 10.24 -4.36
CA HIS A 142 5.08 9.18 -3.66
C HIS A 142 5.25 7.94 -4.53
N ILE A 143 4.18 7.42 -5.12
CA ILE A 143 4.20 6.28 -6.04
C ILE A 143 5.18 6.55 -7.20
N ASP A 144 5.12 7.73 -7.82
CA ASP A 144 6.03 8.11 -8.90
C ASP A 144 7.49 8.06 -8.40
N TYR A 145 7.76 8.56 -7.20
CA TYR A 145 9.10 8.52 -6.61
C TYR A 145 9.58 7.10 -6.31
N GLU A 146 8.71 6.23 -5.80
CA GLU A 146 9.06 4.84 -5.54
C GLU A 146 9.40 4.07 -6.81
N GLU A 147 8.56 4.20 -7.84
CA GLU A 147 8.73 3.55 -9.14
C GLU A 147 9.99 4.04 -9.88
N GLU A 148 10.31 5.34 -9.76
CA GLU A 148 11.47 5.94 -10.44
C GLU A 148 12.79 5.79 -9.66
N ARG A 149 12.74 5.65 -8.32
CA ARG A 149 13.94 5.70 -7.47
C ARG A 149 14.08 4.48 -6.56
N LEU A 150 13.09 4.22 -5.71
CA LEU A 150 13.20 3.18 -4.67
C LEU A 150 13.28 1.78 -5.29
N LEU A 151 12.31 1.40 -6.14
CA LEU A 151 12.24 0.07 -6.72
C LEU A 151 13.41 -0.22 -7.68
N PRO A 152 13.86 0.71 -8.55
CA PRO A 152 15.08 0.53 -9.33
C PRO A 152 16.34 0.34 -8.47
N MET A 153 16.48 1.11 -7.39
CA MET A 153 17.59 0.94 -6.44
C MET A 153 17.55 -0.45 -5.77
N ALA A 154 16.36 -0.94 -5.44
CA ALA A 154 16.19 -2.28 -4.90
C ALA A 154 16.57 -3.38 -5.89
N ARG A 155 16.16 -3.25 -7.17
CA ARG A 155 16.58 -4.18 -8.24
C ARG A 155 18.10 -4.18 -8.42
N GLN A 156 18.77 -3.05 -8.20
CA GLN A 156 20.23 -2.95 -8.31
C GLN A 156 20.97 -3.57 -7.12
N LEU A 157 20.48 -3.37 -5.90
CA LEU A 157 21.21 -3.71 -4.66
C LEU A 157 20.86 -5.09 -4.07
N LEU A 158 19.65 -5.59 -4.31
CA LEU A 158 19.16 -6.81 -3.68
C LEU A 158 19.34 -8.02 -4.59
N ASP A 159 20.13 -8.98 -4.12
CA ASP A 159 20.24 -10.30 -4.74
C ASP A 159 18.99 -11.16 -4.47
N GLU A 160 18.87 -12.30 -5.18
CA GLU A 160 17.75 -13.23 -5.02
C GLU A 160 17.54 -13.71 -3.58
N SER A 161 18.60 -13.86 -2.79
CA SER A 161 18.47 -14.32 -1.41
C SER A 161 17.78 -13.26 -0.56
N LYS A 162 18.16 -11.99 -0.75
CA LYS A 162 17.52 -10.86 -0.05
C LYS A 162 16.07 -10.69 -0.50
N LEU A 163 15.80 -10.81 -1.80
CA LEU A 163 14.43 -10.75 -2.34
C LEU A 163 13.53 -11.87 -1.79
N ARG A 164 14.05 -13.09 -1.64
CA ARG A 164 13.30 -14.19 -1.00
C ARG A 164 12.94 -13.90 0.46
N VAL A 165 13.85 -13.29 1.23
CA VAL A 165 13.57 -12.89 2.61
C VAL A 165 12.48 -11.81 2.67
N LEU A 166 12.56 -10.80 1.80
CA LEU A 166 11.53 -9.77 1.67
C LEU A 166 10.16 -10.37 1.34
N ALA A 167 10.09 -11.25 0.33
CA ALA A 167 8.84 -11.92 -0.05
C ALA A 167 8.22 -12.74 1.10
N GLN A 168 9.04 -13.41 1.91
CA GLN A 168 8.58 -14.16 3.09
C GLN A 168 8.00 -13.23 4.15
N ALA A 169 8.67 -12.11 4.44
CA ALA A 169 8.19 -11.11 5.41
C ALA A 169 6.85 -10.52 4.97
N MET A 170 6.76 -10.08 3.71
CA MET A 170 5.53 -9.58 3.10
C MET A 170 4.42 -10.63 3.19
N THR A 171 4.67 -11.87 2.79
CA THR A 171 3.66 -12.95 2.88
C THR A 171 3.20 -13.20 4.31
N GLY A 172 4.13 -13.20 5.28
CA GLY A 172 3.84 -13.38 6.70
C GLY A 172 2.91 -12.32 7.25
N ARG A 173 3.12 -11.04 6.87
CA ARG A 173 2.29 -9.90 7.28
C ARG A 173 0.83 -10.01 6.83
N ARG A 174 0.58 -10.69 5.70
CA ARG A 174 -0.77 -10.88 5.13
C ARG A 174 -1.39 -12.23 5.52
N SER A 175 -0.62 -13.11 6.16
CA SER A 175 -1.13 -14.39 6.64
C SER A 175 -1.86 -14.19 7.97
N PRO A 176 -3.08 -14.73 8.14
CA PRO A 176 -3.72 -14.71 9.46
C PRO A 176 -2.82 -15.45 10.46
N ALA A 177 -2.60 -14.86 11.64
CA ALA A 177 -1.82 -15.48 12.68
C ALA A 177 -2.40 -16.85 13.05
N GLY A 178 -1.74 -17.93 12.62
CA GLY A 178 -2.03 -19.30 13.04
C GLY A 178 -3.06 -20.07 12.20
N THR A 179 -2.64 -20.59 11.05
CA THR A 179 -2.98 -21.98 10.70
C THR A 179 -1.73 -22.83 10.85
N ALA A 180 -1.39 -23.14 12.10
CA ALA A 180 -0.50 -24.26 12.37
C ALA A 180 -1.14 -25.50 11.73
N ARG A 181 -0.39 -26.16 10.84
CA ARG A 181 -0.76 -27.46 10.30
C ARG A 181 -0.97 -28.40 11.48
N VAL A 182 -2.21 -28.83 11.72
CA VAL A 182 -2.47 -30.02 12.53
C VAL A 182 -1.89 -31.18 11.73
N SER A 183 -0.67 -31.57 12.07
CA SER A 183 -0.13 -32.87 11.72
C SER A 183 -1.03 -33.91 12.39
N GLY A 184 -1.92 -34.52 11.61
CA GLY A 184 -2.67 -35.68 12.04
C GLY A 184 -1.68 -36.81 12.30
N GLU A 185 -1.54 -37.21 13.56
CA GLU A 185 -0.97 -38.50 13.91
C GLU A 185 -1.94 -39.62 13.48
N PRO A 186 -1.44 -40.74 12.94
CA PRO A 186 -2.25 -41.93 12.75
C PRO A 186 -2.38 -42.67 14.09
N GLY A 187 -3.61 -42.83 14.58
CA GLY A 187 -3.90 -43.72 15.71
C GLY A 187 -3.57 -45.17 15.37
N GLY A 188 -2.85 -45.83 16.29
CA GLY A 188 -2.69 -47.28 16.33
C GLY A 188 -3.87 -47.99 16.97
#